data_AF-A0A2W5D719-F1
#
_entry.id   AF-A0A2W5D719-F1
#
_cell.length_a   1.000
_cell.length_b   1.000
_cell.length_c   1.000
_cell.angle_alpha   90.00
_cell.angle_beta   90.00
_cell.angle_gamma   90.00
#
_symmetry.space_group_name_H-M   'P 1'
#
loop_
_entity.id
_entity.type
_entity.pdbx_description
1 polymer ?
#
loop_
_entity_poly.entity_id
_entity_poly.type
_entity_poly.pdbx_seq_one_letter_code
_entity_poly.pdbx_strand_id
1 'polypeptide(L)'
;MELTKTMVDCMQKLRRRLRDEQAVDIRLSQTDAITAMLLACQESTNEDTRAMGEQLSSLTGVRLKAPELTEEQLIEKYTRYAGPLRG
;
A
#
# COMPACT_ATOMS: atom_id res chain seq x y z
N MET A 1 19.45 9.58 -3.22
CA MET A 1 18.25 9.56 -2.37
C MET A 1 18.72 9.71 -0.92
N GLU A 2 18.56 10.87 -0.29
CA GLU A 2 18.88 11.03 1.13
C GLU A 2 17.73 10.44 1.95
N LEU A 3 18.00 9.37 2.70
CA LEU A 3 17.02 8.79 3.60
C LEU A 3 16.81 9.72 4.79
N THR A 4 15.64 10.37 4.86
CA THR A 4 15.26 11.19 6.01
C THR A 4 14.94 10.30 7.21
N LYS A 5 15.21 10.77 8.44
CA LYS A 5 14.89 10.06 9.69
C LYS A 5 13.43 9.58 9.72
N THR A 6 12.51 10.43 9.25
CA THR A 6 11.08 10.12 9.17
C THR A 6 10.78 8.94 8.25
N MET A 7 11.52 8.80 7.15
CA MET A 7 11.38 7.66 6.23
C MET A 7 11.88 6.36 6.86
N VAL A 8 13.03 6.40 7.55
CA VAL A 8 13.56 5.23 8.26
C VAL A 8 12.62 4.77 9.37
N ASP A 9 12.08 5.71 10.15
CA ASP A 9 11.08 5.42 11.19
C ASP A 9 9.80 4.82 10.59
N CYS A 10 9.33 5.34 9.44
CA CYS A 10 8.18 4.80 8.71
C CYS A 10 8.44 3.37 8.24
N MET A 11 9.58 3.11 7.59
CA MET A 11 9.96 1.77 7.12
C MET A 11 10.09 0.76 8.26
N GLN A 12 10.64 1.17 9.42
CA GLN A 12 10.77 0.28 10.58
C GLN A 12 9.42 -0.10 11.17
N LYS A 13 8.50 0.86 11.32
CA LYS A 13 7.14 0.61 11.78
C LYS A 13 6.38 -0.30 10.83
N LEU A 14 6.47 0.00 9.53
CA LEU A 14 5.82 -0.77 8.47
C LEU A 14 6.31 -2.22 8.47
N ARG A 15 7.64 -2.43 8.53
CA ARG A 15 8.24 -3.77 8.61
C ARG A 15 7.70 -4.57 9.78
N ARG A 16 7.61 -3.97 10.97
CA ARG A 16 7.10 -4.66 12.17
C ARG A 16 5.66 -5.11 11.96
N ARG A 17 4.82 -4.23 11.41
CA ARG A 17 3.42 -4.54 11.15
C ARG A 17 3.25 -5.63 10.10
N LEU A 18 3.99 -5.56 8.99
CA LEU A 18 3.98 -6.59 7.94
C LEU A 18 4.45 -7.94 8.46
N ARG A 19 5.44 -7.96 9.36
CA ARG A 19 5.90 -9.19 10.00
C ARG A 19 4.84 -9.75 10.96
N ASP A 20 4.22 -8.91 11.77
CA ASP A 20 3.20 -9.34 12.73
C ASP A 20 1.92 -9.82 12.02
N GLU A 21 1.57 -9.21 10.88
CA GLU A 21 0.35 -9.49 10.12
C GLU A 21 0.50 -10.66 9.13
N GLN A 22 1.60 -10.69 8.37
CA GLN A 22 1.79 -11.59 7.22
C GLN A 22 3.03 -12.47 7.34
N ALA A 23 3.77 -12.40 8.45
CA ALA A 23 5.07 -13.05 8.62
C ALA A 23 6.12 -12.67 7.55
N VAL A 24 5.94 -11.50 6.91
CA VAL A 24 6.84 -11.00 5.88
C VAL A 24 8.06 -10.34 6.52
N ASP A 25 9.25 -10.85 6.24
CA ASP A 25 10.53 -10.30 6.75
C ASP A 25 11.29 -9.55 5.64
N ILE A 26 11.38 -8.23 5.78
CA ILE A 26 12.02 -7.33 4.80
C ILE A 26 13.26 -6.71 5.42
N ARG A 27 14.41 -6.89 4.78
CA ARG A 27 15.68 -6.32 5.24
C ARG A 27 15.85 -4.90 4.71
N LEU A 28 16.03 -3.90 5.58
CA LEU A 28 16.25 -2.51 5.15
C LEU A 28 17.52 -2.30 4.30
N SER A 29 18.47 -3.23 4.38
CA SER A 29 19.72 -3.18 3.63
C SER A 29 19.58 -3.61 2.17
N GLN A 30 18.47 -4.26 1.79
CA GLN A 30 18.28 -4.71 0.40
C GLN A 30 17.82 -3.55 -0.48
N THR A 31 18.30 -3.52 -1.72
CA THR A 31 18.05 -2.43 -2.68
C THR A 31 16.56 -2.28 -3.00
N ASP A 32 15.81 -3.36 -2.92
CA ASP A 32 14.37 -3.46 -3.19
C ASP A 32 13.50 -3.38 -1.92
N ALA A 33 14.05 -2.97 -0.77
CA ALA A 33 13.32 -2.93 0.50
C ALA A 33 12.01 -2.13 0.42
N ILE A 34 12.04 -0.97 -0.22
CA ILE A 34 10.87 -0.09 -0.39
C ILE A 34 9.83 -0.77 -1.27
N THR A 35 10.24 -1.34 -2.41
CA THR A 35 9.35 -2.03 -3.34
C THR A 35 8.68 -3.23 -2.68
N ALA A 36 9.46 -4.06 -1.97
CA ALA A 36 8.95 -5.21 -1.23
C ALA A 36 7.95 -4.80 -0.13
N MET A 37 8.23 -3.70 0.58
CA MET A 37 7.32 -3.15 1.60
C MET A 37 6.00 -2.69 0.99
N LEU A 38 6.07 -1.97 -0.13
CA LEU A 38 4.87 -1.48 -0.81
C LEU A 38 4.04 -2.63 -1.39
N LEU A 39 4.66 -3.73 -1.85
CA LEU A 39 3.94 -4.91 -2.36
C LEU A 39 3.19 -5.60 -1.23
N ALA A 40 3.87 -5.86 -0.11
CA ALA A 40 3.24 -6.48 1.06
C ALA A 40 2.11 -5.59 1.66
N CYS A 41 2.24 -4.27 1.54
CA CYS A 41 1.15 -3.34 1.85
C CYS A 41 -0.06 -3.49 0.94
N GLN A 42 0.12 -3.76 -0.37
CA GLN A 42 -1.02 -3.99 -1.27
C GLN A 42 -1.73 -5.32 -0.99
N GLU A 43 -0.98 -6.36 -0.62
CA GLU A 43 -1.52 -7.67 -0.26
C GLU A 43 -2.17 -7.68 1.14
N SER A 44 -1.93 -6.64 1.94
CA SER A 44 -2.53 -6.47 3.26
C SER A 44 -4.03 -6.24 3.21
N THR A 45 -4.75 -6.98 4.04
CA THR A 45 -6.18 -6.78 4.30
C THR A 45 -6.45 -5.66 5.30
N ASN A 46 -5.40 -5.13 5.93
CA ASN A 46 -5.47 -4.10 6.95
C ASN A 46 -5.38 -2.70 6.33
N GLU A 47 -6.44 -1.90 6.49
CA GLU A 47 -6.52 -0.57 5.89
C GLU A 47 -5.40 0.37 6.36
N ASP A 48 -5.00 0.30 7.63
CA ASP A 48 -3.89 1.10 8.16
C ASP A 48 -2.55 0.73 7.51
N THR A 49 -2.33 -0.57 7.25
CA THR A 49 -1.11 -1.07 6.62
C THR A 49 -1.02 -0.56 5.18
N ARG A 50 -2.15 -0.51 4.46
CA ARG A 50 -2.23 0.11 3.12
C ARG A 50 -1.97 1.62 3.17
N ALA A 51 -2.59 2.33 4.11
CA ALA A 51 -2.41 3.78 4.26
C ALA A 51 -0.94 4.15 4.57
N MET A 52 -0.27 3.36 5.43
CA MET A 52 1.17 3.55 5.67
C MET A 52 2.02 3.27 4.43
N GLY A 53 1.63 2.31 3.59
CA GLY A 53 2.25 2.09 2.28
C GLY A 53 2.13 3.30 1.35
N GLU A 54 0.96 3.94 1.28
CA GLU A 54 0.76 5.17 0.50
C GLU A 54 1.62 6.34 1.01
N GLN A 55 1.74 6.47 2.34
CA GLN A 55 2.63 7.46 2.95
C GLN A 55 4.09 7.21 2.59
N LEU A 56 4.56 5.95 2.67
CA LEU A 56 5.93 5.58 2.28
C LEU A 56 6.18 5.87 0.79
N SER A 57 5.22 5.54 -0.08
CA SER A 57 5.26 5.85 -1.51
C SER A 57 5.40 7.35 -1.78
N SER A 58 4.64 8.17 -1.04
CA SER A 58 4.72 9.64 -1.14
C SER A 58 6.05 10.20 -0.64
N LEU A 59 6.63 9.63 0.42
CA LEU A 59 7.91 10.05 0.99
C LEU A 59 9.11 9.65 0.12
N THR A 60 9.05 8.46 -0.49
CA THR A 60 10.14 7.89 -1.31
C THR A 60 10.05 8.29 -2.77
N GLY A 61 8.87 8.74 -3.23
CA GLY A 61 8.55 8.92 -4.64
C GLY A 61 8.37 7.61 -5.41
N VAL A 62 8.50 6.46 -4.75
CA VAL A 62 8.33 5.14 -5.37
C VAL A 62 6.85 4.79 -5.39
N ARG A 63 6.22 4.93 -6.56
CA ARG A 63 4.86 4.43 -6.76
C ARG A 63 4.89 3.01 -7.31
N LEU A 64 4.34 2.07 -6.55
CA LEU A 64 3.84 0.84 -7.17
C LEU A 64 2.60 1.17 -7.99
N LYS A 65 2.46 0.54 -9.15
CA LYS A 65 1.19 0.52 -9.87
C LYS A 65 0.18 -0.07 -8.88
N ALA A 66 -0.86 0.69 -8.54
CA ALA A 66 -1.96 0.18 -7.72
C ALA A 66 -2.49 -1.11 -8.37
N PRO A 67 -2.96 -2.10 -7.60
CA PRO A 67 -3.67 -3.20 -8.21
C PRO A 67 -4.86 -2.56 -8.92
N GLU A 68 -4.93 -2.70 -10.25
CA GLU A 68 -6.09 -2.25 -10.99
C GLU A 68 -7.27 -2.97 -10.35
N LEU A 69 -8.15 -2.21 -9.67
CA LEU A 69 -9.45 -2.70 -9.27
C LEU A 69 -10.00 -3.42 -10.49
N THR A 70 -10.23 -4.73 -10.38
CA THR A 70 -10.78 -5.50 -11.48
C THR A 70 -12.05 -4.80 -11.96
N GLU A 71 -12.32 -4.83 -13.26
CA GLU A 71 -13.42 -4.09 -13.89
C GLU A 71 -14.75 -4.28 -13.11
N GLU A 72 -14.95 -5.46 -12.53
CA GLU A 72 -16.06 -5.82 -11.64
C GLU A 72 -16.21 -4.92 -10.40
N GLN A 73 -15.12 -4.62 -9.68
CA GLN A 73 -15.15 -3.77 -8.50
C GLN A 73 -15.35 -2.29 -8.86
N LEU A 74 -14.88 -1.89 -10.05
CA LEU A 74 -15.14 -0.56 -10.60
C LEU A 74 -16.63 -0.40 -10.95
N ILE A 75 -17.22 -1.41 -11.61
CA ILE A 75 -18.63 -1.47 -11.96
C ILE A 75 -19.50 -1.46 -10.70
N GLU A 76 -19.17 -2.22 -9.65
CA GLU A 76 -19.94 -2.22 -8.39
C GLU A 76 -19.93 -0.83 -7.72
N LYS A 77 -18.77 -0.15 -7.69
CA LYS A 77 -18.64 1.20 -7.14
C LYS A 77 -19.46 2.23 -7.91
N TYR A 78 -19.53 2.11 -9.24
CA TYR A 78 -20.29 3.02 -10.10
C TYR A 78 -21.80 2.73 -10.13
N THR A 79 -22.20 1.46 -10.12
CA THR A 79 -23.61 1.05 -10.12
C THR A 79 -24.32 1.40 -8.81
N ARG A 80 -23.58 1.54 -7.70
CA ARG A 80 -24.14 2.01 -6.42
C ARG A 80 -24.68 3.44 -6.44
N TYR A 81 -24.29 4.27 -7.42
CA TYR A 81 -24.81 5.63 -7.62
C TYR A 81 -25.83 5.74 -8.76
N ALA A 82 -26.03 4.69 -9.55
CA ALA A 82 -27.08 4.64 -10.56
C ALA A 82 -28.40 4.19 -9.90
N GLY A 83 -29.00 5.10 -9.11
CA GLY A 83 -30.40 4.98 -8.72
C GLY A 83 -31.29 4.85 -9.97
N PRO A 84 -32.51 4.29 -9.85
CA PRO A 84 -33.33 3.99 -11.01
C PRO A 84 -33.58 5.28 -11.79
N LEU A 85 -33.12 5.30 -13.05
CA LEU A 85 -33.51 6.29 -14.03
C LEU A 85 -35.03 6.18 -14.15
N ARG A 86 -35.75 6.98 -13.36
CA ARG A 86 -37.20 7.14 -13.51
C ARG A 86 -37.42 7.74 -14.89
N GLY A 87 -37.85 6.89 -15.81
CA GLY A 87 -38.44 7.29 -17.09
C GLY A 87 -39.76 8.00 -16.92
#